data_AF-A0A7Y2Y1M4-F1
#
_entry.id   AF-A0A7Y2Y1M4-F1
#
_cell.length_a   1.000
_cell.length_b   1.000
_cell.length_c   1.000
_cell.angle_alpha   90.00
_cell.angle_beta   90.00
_cell.angle_gamma   90.00
#
_symmetry.space_group_name_H-M   'P 1'
#
loop_
_entity.id
_entity.type
_entity.pdbx_description
1 polymer ?
#
loop_
_entity_poly.entity_id
_entity_poly.type
_entity_poly.pdbx_seq_one_letter_code
_entity_poly.pdbx_strand_id
1 'polypeptide(L)'
;MAEIRASFFIECEELLEALQDGLQMMDDGEDDPETINIVFRAVHSIKGGAGAFGLEALVRFAHRYETVLDEVRAGRLQIDPDALKVFFQAADHLSDLVRISRDQAPLPEEETVHLLEALDSFLGDTPSQEEAAEEDIDFQPMGLALDLDLNGEEDSDAFPSLDDLPPPPDFSAENTAITETYTIVFTPKAELFETGNEPSLLLRNLGELGEAQVVCDTSELPDLAELTPELPHLS
;
A
#
# COMPACT_ATOMS: atom_id res chain seq x y z
N MET A 1 -1.94 21.70 2.37
CA MET A 1 -1.87 20.93 1.12
C MET A 1 -0.76 21.40 0.18
N ALA A 2 -0.64 22.70 -0.15
CA ALA A 2 0.42 23.18 -1.04
C ALA A 2 1.85 22.93 -0.51
N GLU A 3 2.11 23.10 0.78
CA GLU A 3 3.43 22.82 1.39
C GLU A 3 3.77 21.32 1.36
N ILE A 4 2.80 20.45 1.64
CA ILE A 4 2.98 18.99 1.62
C ILE A 4 3.27 18.53 0.17
N ARG A 5 2.54 19.08 -0.81
CA ARG A 5 2.77 18.79 -2.23
C ARG A 5 4.15 19.28 -2.69
N ALA A 6 4.62 20.44 -2.22
CA ALA A 6 5.96 20.92 -2.51
C ALA A 6 7.05 20.01 -1.90
N SER A 7 6.86 19.56 -0.66
CA SER A 7 7.75 18.58 -0.02
C SER A 7 7.82 17.27 -0.79
N PHE A 8 6.69 16.76 -1.28
CA PHE A 8 6.64 15.56 -2.12
C PHE A 8 7.49 15.69 -3.40
N PHE A 9 7.44 16.84 -4.08
CA PHE A 9 8.26 17.02 -5.28
C PHE A 9 9.75 17.14 -4.97
N ILE A 10 10.12 17.68 -3.81
CA ILE A 10 11.53 17.68 -3.35
C ILE A 10 11.98 16.25 -3.06
N GLU A 11 11.16 15.45 -2.36
CA GLU A 11 11.44 14.04 -2.11
C GLU A 11 11.55 13.25 -3.41
N CYS A 12 10.70 13.52 -4.41
CA CYS A 12 10.82 12.90 -5.73
C CYS A 12 12.17 13.21 -6.39
N GLU A 13 12.68 14.44 -6.27
CA GLU A 13 13.99 14.80 -6.83
C GLU A 13 15.12 14.01 -6.16
N GLU A 14 15.08 13.82 -4.84
CA GLU A 14 16.04 12.98 -4.11
C GLU A 14 15.93 11.49 -4.49
N LEU A 15 14.71 10.97 -4.64
CA LEU A 15 14.47 9.58 -5.05
C LEU A 15 14.91 9.33 -6.49
N LEU A 16 14.72 10.31 -7.40
CA LEU A 16 15.18 10.23 -8.77
C LEU A 16 16.72 10.24 -8.86
N GLU A 17 17.40 11.00 -8.01
CA GLU A 17 18.87 10.96 -7.90
C GLU A 17 19.34 9.58 -7.45
N ALA A 18 18.74 9.03 -6.38
CA ALA A 18 19.05 7.68 -5.91
C ALA A 18 18.76 6.59 -6.96
N LEU A 19 17.70 6.77 -7.76
CA LEU A 19 17.37 5.88 -8.87
C LEU A 19 18.47 5.91 -9.95
N GLN A 20 18.92 7.10 -10.37
CA GLN A 20 19.96 7.24 -11.39
C GLN A 20 21.31 6.68 -10.92
N ASP A 21 21.70 6.96 -9.67
CA ASP A 21 22.92 6.42 -9.08
C ASP A 21 22.86 4.87 -9.02
N GLY A 22 21.74 4.32 -8.60
CA GLY A 22 21.54 2.86 -8.57
C GLY A 22 21.59 2.22 -9.96
N LEU A 23 20.98 2.85 -10.97
CA LEU A 23 21.08 2.38 -12.36
C LEU A 23 22.51 2.46 -12.91
N GLN A 24 23.27 3.49 -12.53
CA GLN A 24 24.68 3.61 -12.93
C GLN A 24 25.55 2.52 -12.28
N MET A 25 25.31 2.19 -11.01
CA MET A 25 25.98 1.05 -10.35
C MET A 25 25.68 -0.27 -11.05
N MET A 26 24.43 -0.49 -11.46
CA MET A 26 24.05 -1.68 -12.24
C MET A 26 24.75 -1.73 -13.60
N ASP A 27 24.93 -0.59 -14.28
CA ASP A 27 25.67 -0.48 -15.56
C ASP A 27 27.18 -0.74 -15.41
N ASP A 28 27.74 -0.35 -14.26
CA ASP A 28 29.14 -0.63 -13.91
C ASP A 28 29.37 -2.10 -13.49
N GLY A 29 28.31 -2.91 -13.43
CA GLY A 29 28.34 -4.33 -13.08
C GLY A 29 28.20 -4.62 -11.59
N GLU A 30 27.74 -3.64 -10.81
CA GLU A 30 27.36 -3.78 -9.39
C GLU A 30 25.83 -3.97 -9.28
N ASP A 31 25.29 -5.01 -9.91
CA ASP A 31 23.86 -5.36 -9.92
C ASP A 31 23.44 -6.26 -8.75
N ASP A 32 24.03 -6.02 -7.58
CA ASP A 32 23.73 -6.81 -6.39
C ASP A 32 22.32 -6.52 -5.84
N PRO A 33 21.75 -7.41 -5.00
CA PRO A 33 20.40 -7.24 -4.48
C PRO A 33 20.16 -5.93 -3.73
N GLU A 34 21.18 -5.33 -3.10
CA GLU A 34 21.03 -4.05 -2.41
C GLU A 34 20.79 -2.92 -3.42
N THR A 35 21.60 -2.85 -4.48
CA THR A 35 21.48 -1.86 -5.56
C THR A 35 20.13 -1.96 -6.26
N ILE A 36 19.67 -3.17 -6.59
CA ILE A 36 18.34 -3.39 -7.19
C ILE A 36 17.23 -2.91 -6.25
N ASN A 37 17.35 -3.15 -4.95
CA ASN A 37 16.35 -2.70 -3.97
C ASN A 37 16.32 -1.17 -3.81
N ILE A 38 17.46 -0.47 -3.97
CA ILE A 38 17.51 0.99 -3.95
C ILE A 38 16.69 1.56 -5.11
N VAL A 39 16.94 1.07 -6.33
CA VAL A 39 16.23 1.48 -7.56
C VAL A 39 14.72 1.18 -7.43
N PHE A 40 14.36 -0.03 -7.00
CA PHE A 40 12.97 -0.41 -6.80
C PHE A 40 12.24 0.48 -5.79
N ARG A 41 12.87 0.74 -4.62
CA ARG A 41 12.28 1.57 -3.57
C ARG A 41 12.08 3.01 -4.01
N ALA A 42 12.98 3.56 -4.82
CA ALA A 42 12.83 4.90 -5.37
C ALA A 42 11.54 5.02 -6.20
N VAL A 43 11.33 4.10 -7.15
CA VAL A 43 10.12 4.09 -7.99
C VAL A 43 8.86 3.82 -7.18
N HIS A 44 8.90 2.84 -6.25
CA HIS A 44 7.77 2.50 -5.38
C HIS A 44 7.31 3.69 -4.52
N SER A 45 8.26 4.42 -3.92
CA SER A 45 7.97 5.61 -3.12
C SER A 45 7.38 6.75 -3.98
N ILE A 46 7.91 6.97 -5.18
CA ILE A 46 7.35 7.97 -6.12
C ILE A 46 5.90 7.60 -6.50
N LYS A 47 5.63 6.32 -6.81
CA LYS A 47 4.26 5.83 -7.09
C LYS A 47 3.32 6.10 -5.90
N GLY A 48 3.73 5.70 -4.70
CA GLY A 48 2.92 5.86 -3.49
C GLY A 48 2.58 7.33 -3.20
N GLY A 49 3.58 8.21 -3.28
CA GLY A 49 3.36 9.64 -3.12
C GLY A 49 2.48 10.23 -4.23
N ALA A 50 2.72 9.85 -5.48
CA ALA A 50 1.90 10.30 -6.62
C ALA A 50 0.42 9.89 -6.47
N GLY A 51 0.15 8.69 -5.96
CA GLY A 51 -1.20 8.21 -5.66
C GLY A 51 -1.92 9.07 -4.62
N ALA A 52 -1.23 9.44 -3.54
CA ALA A 52 -1.79 10.30 -2.50
C ALA A 52 -2.20 11.70 -2.99
N PHE A 53 -1.61 12.19 -4.09
CA PHE A 53 -1.94 13.48 -4.69
C PHE A 53 -2.79 13.39 -5.97
N GLY A 54 -3.24 12.19 -6.35
CA GLY A 54 -4.07 11.97 -7.54
C GLY A 54 -3.35 12.28 -8.86
N LEU A 55 -2.04 12.05 -8.93
CA LEU A 55 -1.23 12.29 -10.13
C LEU A 55 -1.29 11.05 -11.05
N GLU A 56 -2.47 10.77 -11.63
CA GLU A 56 -2.78 9.52 -12.33
C GLU A 56 -1.77 9.12 -13.43
N ALA A 57 -1.33 10.09 -14.24
CA ALA A 57 -0.36 9.81 -15.31
C ALA A 57 1.00 9.36 -14.76
N LEU A 58 1.46 10.00 -13.67
CA LEU A 58 2.69 9.63 -12.98
C LEU A 58 2.55 8.27 -12.30
N VAL A 59 1.42 8.01 -11.63
CA VAL A 59 1.12 6.72 -11.00
C VAL A 59 1.16 5.58 -12.03
N ARG A 60 0.47 5.76 -13.17
CA ARG A 60 0.40 4.74 -14.22
C ARG A 60 1.78 4.37 -14.75
N PHE A 61 2.60 5.37 -15.06
CA PHE A 61 3.95 5.13 -15.57
C PHE A 61 4.86 4.52 -14.50
N ALA A 62 4.87 5.07 -13.28
CA ALA A 62 5.67 4.56 -12.18
C ALA A 62 5.29 3.12 -11.81
N HIS A 63 4.00 2.79 -11.83
CA HIS A 63 3.54 1.42 -11.61
C HIS A 63 4.12 0.46 -12.65
N ARG A 64 4.02 0.78 -13.94
CA ARG A 64 4.54 -0.12 -14.98
C ARG A 64 6.05 -0.30 -14.87
N TYR A 65 6.77 0.77 -14.55
CA TYR A 65 8.20 0.70 -14.32
C TYR A 65 8.55 -0.16 -13.09
N GLU A 66 7.82 0.02 -11.99
CA GLU A 66 7.96 -0.81 -10.78
C GLU A 66 7.72 -2.29 -11.05
N THR A 67 6.72 -2.65 -11.85
CA THR A 67 6.44 -4.05 -12.22
C THR A 67 7.63 -4.69 -12.93
N VAL A 68 8.27 -3.99 -13.86
CA VAL A 68 9.46 -4.49 -14.55
C VAL A 68 10.65 -4.62 -13.60
N LEU A 69 10.85 -3.64 -12.71
CA LEU A 69 11.89 -3.70 -11.68
C LEU A 69 11.64 -4.84 -10.67
N ASP A 70 10.39 -5.22 -10.42
CA ASP A 70 10.07 -6.37 -9.57
C ASP A 70 10.50 -7.70 -10.20
N GLU A 71 10.38 -7.85 -11.53
CA GLU A 71 10.91 -9.02 -12.24
C GLU A 71 12.43 -9.13 -12.12
N VAL A 72 13.13 -7.99 -12.18
CA VAL A 72 14.58 -7.91 -11.95
C VAL A 72 14.91 -8.33 -10.51
N ARG A 73 14.19 -7.75 -9.54
CA ARG A 73 14.35 -8.05 -8.10
C ARG A 73 14.09 -9.51 -7.77
N ALA A 74 13.13 -10.13 -8.45
CA ALA A 74 12.81 -11.55 -8.30
C ALA A 74 13.79 -12.48 -9.06
N GLY A 75 14.74 -11.91 -9.82
CA GLY A 75 15.69 -12.67 -10.66
C GLY A 75 15.06 -13.32 -11.89
N ARG A 76 13.82 -12.95 -12.24
CA ARG A 76 13.10 -13.45 -13.42
C ARG A 76 13.52 -12.73 -14.69
N LEU A 77 13.89 -11.45 -14.59
CA LEU A 77 14.49 -10.65 -15.67
C LEU A 77 15.99 -10.46 -15.41
N GLN A 78 16.82 -10.79 -16.39
CA GLN A 78 18.26 -10.56 -16.33
C GLN A 78 18.57 -9.13 -16.80
N ILE A 79 19.47 -8.45 -16.09
CA ILE A 79 19.90 -7.10 -16.45
C ILE A 79 20.96 -7.24 -17.55
N ASP A 80 20.57 -6.93 -18.78
CA ASP A 80 21.50 -6.82 -19.91
C ASP A 80 21.63 -5.34 -20.36
N PRO A 81 22.62 -5.02 -21.21
CA PRO A 81 22.84 -3.65 -21.66
C PRO A 81 21.67 -3.03 -22.45
N ASP A 82 20.76 -3.83 -22.99
CA ASP A 82 19.58 -3.32 -23.69
C ASP A 82 18.44 -3.03 -22.70
N ALA A 83 18.27 -3.87 -21.66
CA ALA A 83 17.39 -3.60 -20.53
C ALA A 83 17.78 -2.31 -19.79
N LEU A 84 19.07 -2.14 -19.47
CA LEU A 84 19.56 -0.93 -18.79
C LEU A 84 19.29 0.35 -19.57
N LYS A 85 19.44 0.33 -20.91
CA LYS A 85 19.10 1.50 -21.73
C LYS A 85 17.64 1.89 -21.57
N VAL A 86 16.73 0.92 -21.55
CA VAL A 86 15.31 1.20 -21.35
C VAL A 86 15.05 1.72 -19.93
N PHE A 87 15.75 1.19 -18.91
CA PHE A 87 15.63 1.69 -17.54
C PHE A 87 16.11 3.13 -17.38
N PHE A 88 17.23 3.51 -18.01
CA PHE A 88 17.67 4.91 -18.05
C PHE A 88 16.65 5.81 -18.75
N GLN A 89 16.13 5.39 -19.91
CA GLN A 89 15.08 6.14 -20.61
C GLN A 89 13.81 6.28 -19.77
N ALA A 90 13.42 5.22 -19.06
CA ALA A 90 12.27 5.25 -18.15
C ALA A 90 12.51 6.16 -16.93
N ALA A 91 13.73 6.19 -16.38
CA ALA A 91 14.09 7.09 -15.28
C ALA A 91 14.07 8.57 -15.70
N ASP A 92 14.59 8.88 -16.90
CA ASP A 92 14.53 10.21 -17.49
C ASP A 92 13.08 10.65 -17.71
N HIS A 93 12.26 9.77 -18.30
CA HIS A 93 10.84 10.05 -18.51
C HIS A 93 10.07 10.22 -17.19
N LEU A 94 10.36 9.40 -16.18
CA LEU A 94 9.79 9.54 -14.84
C LEU A 94 10.12 10.92 -14.25
N SER A 95 11.36 11.39 -14.41
CA SER A 95 11.79 12.73 -13.99
C SER A 95 11.01 13.84 -14.70
N ASP A 96 10.77 13.69 -16.00
CA ASP A 96 9.97 14.65 -16.76
C ASP A 96 8.49 14.63 -16.34
N LEU A 97 7.91 13.45 -16.10
CA LEU A 97 6.55 13.34 -15.57
C LEU A 97 6.38 13.98 -14.19
N VAL A 98 7.38 13.85 -13.30
CA VAL A 98 7.41 14.54 -12.00
C VAL A 98 7.41 16.06 -12.20
N ARG A 99 8.27 16.59 -13.09
CA ARG A 99 8.34 18.02 -13.40
C ARG A 99 7.05 18.55 -14.03
N ILE A 100 6.50 17.82 -15.00
CA ILE A 100 5.24 18.17 -15.67
C ILE A 100 4.08 18.18 -14.66
N SER A 101 4.05 17.21 -13.74
CA SER A 101 3.04 17.13 -12.68
C SER A 101 3.15 18.26 -11.65
N ARG A 102 4.36 18.76 -11.42
CA ARG A 102 4.62 19.94 -10.58
C ARG A 102 4.14 21.22 -11.24
N ASP A 103 4.52 21.41 -12.51
CA ASP A 103 4.32 22.65 -13.25
C ASP A 103 2.95 22.71 -13.95
N GLN A 104 2.16 21.61 -13.89
CA GLN A 104 0.87 21.44 -14.56
C GLN A 104 0.96 21.64 -16.08
N ALA A 105 2.02 21.10 -16.68
CA ALA A 105 2.27 21.16 -18.10
C ALA A 105 1.54 20.03 -18.87
N PRO A 106 1.44 20.12 -20.20
CA PRO A 106 0.90 19.03 -21.03
C PRO A 106 1.78 17.78 -20.96
N LEU A 107 1.15 16.60 -20.95
CA LEU A 107 1.85 15.31 -20.95
C LEU A 107 2.36 14.95 -22.36
N PRO A 108 3.57 14.40 -22.49
CA PRO A 108 4.10 13.86 -23.73
C PRO A 108 3.48 12.47 -24.00
N GLU A 109 2.26 12.45 -24.52
CA GLU A 109 1.49 11.21 -24.71
C GLU A 109 2.21 10.19 -25.62
N GLU A 110 2.78 10.63 -26.75
CA GLU A 110 3.45 9.72 -27.71
C GLU A 110 4.68 9.02 -27.11
N GLU A 111 5.54 9.78 -26.40
CA GLU A 111 6.75 9.24 -25.77
C GLU A 111 6.42 8.32 -24.59
N THR A 112 5.41 8.69 -23.81
CA THR A 112 4.91 7.85 -22.71
C THR A 112 4.43 6.49 -23.22
N VAL A 113 3.65 6.47 -24.31
CA VAL A 113 3.15 5.22 -24.90
C VAL A 113 4.30 4.35 -25.40
N HIS A 114 5.27 4.92 -26.12
CA HIS A 114 6.41 4.16 -26.64
C HIS A 114 7.26 3.54 -25.52
N LEU A 115 7.49 4.27 -24.42
CA LEU A 115 8.24 3.74 -23.28
C LEU A 115 7.46 2.68 -22.49
N LEU A 116 6.14 2.83 -22.36
CA LEU A 116 5.30 1.78 -21.79
C LEU A 116 5.42 0.51 -22.64
N GLU A 117 5.26 0.59 -23.97
CA GLU A 117 5.43 -0.57 -24.87
C GLU A 117 6.83 -1.22 -24.74
N ALA A 118 7.89 -0.41 -24.55
CA ALA A 118 9.23 -0.92 -24.31
C ALA A 118 9.34 -1.67 -22.97
N LEU A 119 8.76 -1.13 -21.89
CA LEU A 119 8.70 -1.78 -20.57
C LEU A 119 7.87 -3.08 -20.62
N ASP A 120 6.73 -3.05 -21.29
CA ASP A 120 5.83 -4.19 -21.50
C ASP A 120 6.53 -5.36 -22.18
N SER A 121 7.45 -5.07 -23.12
CA SER A 121 8.18 -6.10 -23.86
C SER A 121 9.03 -7.00 -22.94
N PHE A 122 9.44 -6.53 -21.76
CA PHE A 122 10.18 -7.33 -20.79
C PHE A 122 9.30 -8.30 -19.98
N LEU A 123 8.02 -8.00 -19.85
CA LEU A 123 7.07 -8.82 -19.08
C LEU A 123 6.52 -10.00 -19.91
N GLY A 124 6.82 -10.02 -21.20
CA GLY A 124 6.28 -10.99 -22.15
C GLY A 124 4.78 -10.80 -22.39
N ASP A 125 4.27 -11.48 -23.40
CA ASP A 125 2.86 -11.46 -23.82
C ASP A 125 1.93 -12.18 -22.82
N THR A 126 2.28 -12.15 -21.53
CA THR A 126 1.38 -12.55 -20.46
C THR A 126 0.43 -11.37 -20.30
N PRO A 127 -0.84 -11.46 -20.72
CA PRO A 127 -1.79 -10.45 -20.34
C PRO A 127 -1.98 -10.66 -18.84
N SER A 128 -1.28 -9.87 -18.03
CA SER A 128 -1.75 -9.61 -16.68
C SER A 128 -3.12 -8.98 -16.85
N GLN A 129 -4.16 -9.83 -16.80
CA GLN A 129 -5.55 -9.43 -16.66
C GLN A 129 -5.77 -8.85 -15.26
N GLU A 130 -4.99 -7.83 -14.91
CA GLU A 130 -5.15 -7.03 -13.69
C GLU A 130 -5.53 -5.59 -14.03
N GLU A 131 -5.48 -5.17 -15.30
CA GLU A 131 -5.94 -3.85 -15.72
C GLU A 131 -7.44 -3.85 -16.05
N ALA A 132 -8.27 -3.84 -14.99
CA ALA A 132 -9.57 -3.15 -14.90
C ALA A 132 -10.32 -3.41 -13.58
N ALA A 133 -9.62 -3.78 -12.50
CA ALA A 133 -10.16 -3.54 -11.18
C ALA A 133 -9.46 -2.28 -10.66
N GLU A 134 -10.21 -1.19 -10.51
CA GLU A 134 -9.98 -0.33 -9.36
C GLU A 134 -10.01 -1.28 -8.15
N GLU A 135 -8.85 -1.78 -7.72
CA GLU A 135 -8.74 -2.36 -6.40
C GLU A 135 -8.96 -1.19 -5.45
N ASP A 136 -10.21 -1.04 -5.00
CA ASP A 136 -10.45 -0.75 -3.59
C ASP A 136 -9.40 -1.57 -2.83
N ILE A 137 -8.44 -0.88 -2.23
CA ILE A 137 -7.49 -1.50 -1.32
C ILE A 137 -8.33 -1.95 -0.11
N ASP A 138 -8.99 -3.10 -0.23
CA ASP A 138 -9.59 -3.80 0.88
C ASP A 138 -8.42 -4.41 1.65
N PHE A 139 -8.00 -3.68 2.68
CA PHE A 139 -6.96 -4.13 3.59
C PHE A 139 -7.44 -5.40 4.30
N GLN A 140 -7.15 -6.55 3.71
CA GLN A 140 -7.35 -7.83 4.37
C GLN A 140 -6.12 -8.11 5.26
N PRO A 141 -6.24 -8.04 6.59
CA PRO A 141 -5.14 -8.44 7.45
C PRO A 141 -4.87 -9.93 7.21
N MET A 142 -3.71 -10.24 6.62
CA MET A 142 -3.22 -11.62 6.57
C MET A 142 -3.01 -12.10 8.00
N GLY A 143 -3.91 -12.97 8.47
CA GLY A 143 -3.70 -13.73 9.69
C GLY A 143 -2.39 -14.50 9.53
N LEU A 144 -1.38 -14.10 10.29
CA LEU A 144 -0.15 -14.86 10.44
C LEU A 144 -0.53 -16.25 10.95
N ALA A 145 -0.58 -17.24 10.08
CA ALA A 145 -0.61 -18.64 10.50
C ALA A 145 0.76 -18.93 11.11
N LEU A 146 0.85 -18.84 12.44
CA LEU A 146 1.99 -19.38 13.17
C LEU A 146 2.04 -20.88 12.91
N ASP A 147 2.93 -21.31 12.03
CA ASP A 147 3.30 -22.71 11.89
C ASP A 147 4.12 -23.09 13.12
N LEU A 148 3.41 -23.43 14.20
CA LEU A 148 4.01 -24.03 15.39
C LEU A 148 4.35 -25.48 15.03
N ASP A 149 5.59 -25.69 14.59
CA ASP A 149 6.20 -27.01 14.45
C ASP A 149 6.26 -27.70 15.82
N LEU A 150 5.19 -28.45 16.14
CA LEU A 150 5.10 -29.32 17.32
C LEU A 150 5.71 -30.69 17.01
N ASN A 151 6.99 -30.73 16.63
CA ASN A 151 7.75 -31.97 16.51
C ASN A 151 8.24 -32.47 17.89
N GLY A 152 7.32 -32.77 18.80
CA GLY A 152 7.66 -33.26 20.14
C GLY A 152 6.56 -34.07 20.81
N GLU A 153 6.60 -35.38 20.57
CA GLU A 153 6.14 -36.51 21.40
C GLU A 153 4.65 -36.58 21.84
N GLU A 154 3.95 -37.50 21.17
CA GLU A 154 2.86 -38.37 21.65
C GLU A 154 2.02 -37.91 22.86
N ASP A 155 0.91 -37.21 22.60
CA ASP A 155 -0.28 -37.29 23.45
C ASP A 155 -1.53 -37.28 22.55
N SER A 156 -2.14 -38.46 22.38
CA SER A 156 -3.16 -38.74 21.35
C SER A 156 -4.58 -38.30 21.70
N ASP A 157 -4.78 -37.46 22.72
CA ASP A 157 -6.12 -37.10 23.22
C ASP A 157 -6.45 -35.59 23.12
N ALA A 158 -5.66 -34.79 22.40
CA ALA A 158 -5.85 -33.33 22.35
C ALA A 158 -6.54 -32.77 21.08
N PHE A 159 -6.86 -33.60 20.08
CA PHE A 159 -7.57 -33.15 18.88
C PHE A 159 -8.97 -33.79 18.80
N PRO A 160 -10.05 -33.00 18.67
CA PRO A 160 -11.39 -33.55 18.48
C PRO A 160 -11.46 -34.33 17.16
N SER A 161 -12.15 -35.47 17.16
CA SER A 161 -12.35 -36.29 15.96
C SER A 161 -13.09 -35.50 14.87
N LEU A 162 -12.72 -35.71 13.60
CA LEU A 162 -13.33 -35.09 12.43
C LEU A 162 -14.87 -35.26 12.34
N ASP A 163 -15.42 -36.27 13.01
CA ASP A 163 -16.87 -36.51 13.10
C ASP A 163 -17.61 -35.60 14.11
N ASP A 164 -16.88 -34.86 14.95
CA ASP A 164 -17.42 -33.91 15.95
C ASP A 164 -17.31 -32.44 15.50
N LEU A 165 -16.85 -32.19 14.27
CA LEU A 165 -16.85 -30.84 13.69
C LEU A 165 -18.26 -30.50 13.17
N PRO A 166 -18.74 -29.26 13.40
CA PRO A 166 -19.99 -28.81 12.81
C PRO A 166 -19.92 -28.89 11.27
N PRO A 167 -21.03 -29.21 10.59
CA PRO A 167 -21.04 -29.24 9.14
C PRO A 167 -20.61 -27.87 8.57
N PRO A 168 -19.91 -27.85 7.43
CA PRO A 168 -19.51 -26.59 6.81
C PRO A 168 -20.75 -25.74 6.52
N PRO A 169 -20.66 -24.40 6.71
CA PRO A 169 -21.80 -23.52 6.49
C PRO A 169 -22.32 -23.65 5.06
N ASP A 170 -23.65 -23.70 4.93
CA ASP A 170 -24.33 -23.79 3.64
C ASP A 170 -24.35 -22.42 2.97
N PHE A 171 -23.52 -22.26 1.93
CA PHE A 171 -23.41 -21.02 1.14
C PHE A 171 -24.48 -20.88 0.05
N SER A 172 -25.52 -21.72 0.04
CA SER A 172 -26.59 -21.68 -0.97
C SER A 172 -27.83 -20.86 -0.59
N ALA A 173 -27.83 -20.23 0.59
CA ALA A 173 -28.95 -19.39 1.02
C ALA A 173 -28.95 -18.03 0.31
N GLU A 174 -30.03 -17.72 -0.41
CA GLU A 174 -30.32 -16.41 -0.99
C GLU A 174 -30.11 -15.30 0.05
N ASN A 175 -29.43 -14.24 -0.39
CA ASN A 175 -29.06 -13.03 0.38
C ASN A 175 -30.29 -12.39 1.03
N THR A 176 -30.65 -12.91 2.20
CA THR A 176 -31.59 -12.27 3.10
C THR A 176 -30.78 -11.20 3.79
N ALA A 177 -31.01 -9.93 3.46
CA ALA A 177 -30.30 -8.81 4.07
C ALA A 177 -30.40 -8.92 5.60
N ILE A 178 -29.31 -9.37 6.21
CA ILE A 178 -29.19 -9.48 7.65
C ILE A 178 -28.98 -8.06 8.16
N THR A 179 -30.00 -7.44 8.73
CA THR A 179 -29.83 -6.22 9.54
C THR A 179 -29.33 -6.64 10.92
N GLU A 180 -28.07 -7.07 10.99
CA GLU A 180 -27.40 -7.34 12.26
C GLU A 180 -27.04 -6.01 12.92
N THR A 181 -27.58 -5.76 14.11
CA THR A 181 -27.24 -4.59 14.91
C THR A 181 -26.07 -4.94 15.82
N TYR A 182 -24.97 -4.21 15.68
CA TYR A 182 -23.80 -4.37 16.53
C TYR A 182 -23.76 -3.27 17.60
N THR A 183 -23.38 -3.64 18.83
CA THR A 183 -23.06 -2.68 19.89
C THR A 183 -21.55 -2.65 20.05
N ILE A 184 -20.94 -1.51 19.70
CA ILE A 184 -19.50 -1.29 19.79
C ILE A 184 -19.23 -0.40 20.98
N VAL A 185 -18.39 -0.86 21.91
CA VAL A 185 -17.89 -0.06 23.03
C VAL A 185 -16.45 0.32 22.72
N PHE A 186 -16.18 1.62 22.68
CA PHE A 186 -14.88 2.15 22.25
C PHE A 186 -14.37 3.19 23.25
N THR A 187 -13.29 2.86 23.95
CA THR A 187 -12.63 3.79 24.88
C THR A 187 -11.25 4.16 24.32
N PRO A 188 -11.07 5.38 23.77
CA PRO A 188 -9.78 5.79 23.23
C PRO A 188 -8.77 5.95 24.37
N LYS A 189 -7.67 5.20 24.30
CA LYS A 189 -6.56 5.34 25.27
C LYS A 189 -5.56 6.41 24.81
N ALA A 190 -4.71 6.86 25.72
CA ALA A 190 -3.74 7.93 25.44
C ALA A 190 -2.79 7.58 24.27
N GLU A 191 -2.38 6.32 24.14
CA GLU A 191 -1.46 5.85 23.09
C GLU A 191 -2.04 6.02 21.68
N LEU A 192 -3.37 6.03 21.55
CA LEU A 192 -4.05 6.27 20.28
C LEU A 192 -3.78 7.70 19.77
N PHE A 193 -3.75 8.68 20.67
CA PHE A 193 -3.51 10.08 20.31
C PHE A 193 -2.02 10.36 20.09
N GLU A 194 -1.12 9.67 20.80
CA GLU A 194 0.34 9.79 20.61
C GLU A 194 0.78 9.38 19.20
N THR A 195 0.05 8.44 18.60
CA THR A 195 0.29 7.97 17.23
C THR A 195 -0.47 8.79 16.17
N GLY A 196 -1.15 9.86 16.58
CA GLY A 196 -1.89 10.76 15.68
C GLY A 196 -3.23 10.21 15.19
N ASN A 197 -3.76 9.13 15.79
CA ASN A 197 -5.06 8.61 15.42
C ASN A 197 -6.19 9.46 16.02
N GLU A 198 -7.20 9.78 15.20
CA GLU A 198 -8.35 10.59 15.61
C GLU A 198 -9.61 9.71 15.80
N PRO A 199 -10.07 9.47 17.05
CA PRO A 199 -11.28 8.69 17.35
C PRO A 199 -12.55 9.08 16.60
N SER A 200 -12.71 10.38 16.34
CA SER A 200 -13.86 10.93 15.63
C SER A 200 -13.96 10.41 14.20
N LEU A 201 -12.82 10.15 13.54
CA LEU A 201 -12.77 9.57 12.20
C LEU A 201 -13.21 8.10 12.21
N LEU A 202 -12.79 7.33 13.21
CA LEU A 202 -13.23 5.94 13.37
C LEU A 202 -14.75 5.85 13.53
N LEU A 203 -15.32 6.68 14.40
CA LEU A 203 -16.78 6.73 14.62
C LEU A 203 -17.54 7.21 13.37
N ARG A 204 -16.95 8.13 12.58
CA ARG A 204 -17.52 8.58 11.31
C ARG A 204 -17.54 7.45 10.28
N ASN A 205 -16.43 6.72 10.13
CA ASN A 205 -16.33 5.61 9.19
C ASN A 205 -17.33 4.49 9.53
N LEU A 206 -17.57 4.23 10.82
CA LEU A 206 -18.64 3.30 11.24
C LEU A 206 -20.02 3.75 10.77
N GLY A 207 -20.29 5.06 10.71
CA GLY A 207 -21.52 5.61 10.16
C GLY A 207 -21.62 5.56 8.63
N GLU A 208 -20.52 5.33 7.92
CA GLU A 208 -20.52 5.10 6.47
C GLU A 208 -20.86 3.63 6.12
N LEU A 209 -20.64 2.70 7.06
CA LEU A 209 -20.98 1.28 6.92
C LEU A 209 -22.47 0.98 7.13
N GLY A 210 -23.24 1.90 7.73
CA GLY A 210 -24.66 1.72 7.98
C GLY A 210 -25.27 2.76 8.93
N GLU A 211 -26.52 2.57 9.33
CA GLU A 211 -27.15 3.42 10.34
C GLU A 211 -26.45 3.26 11.70
N ALA A 212 -25.76 4.32 12.15
CA ALA A 212 -25.03 4.33 13.41
C ALA A 212 -25.61 5.39 14.37
N GLN A 213 -25.78 5.00 15.63
CA GLN A 213 -26.09 5.91 16.73
C GLN A 213 -24.89 5.95 17.69
N VAL A 214 -24.32 7.14 17.90
CA VAL A 214 -23.18 7.35 18.79
C VAL A 214 -23.64 8.08 20.04
N VAL A 215 -23.29 7.53 21.20
CA VAL A 215 -23.54 8.14 22.52
C VAL A 215 -22.20 8.23 23.24
N CYS A 216 -21.83 9.43 23.70
CA CYS A 216 -20.65 9.60 24.53
C CYS A 216 -21.00 9.37 25.99
N ASP A 217 -20.25 8.47 26.64
CA ASP A 217 -20.30 8.25 28.07
C ASP A 217 -19.33 9.22 28.77
N THR A 218 -19.91 10.08 29.61
CA THR A 218 -19.19 11.08 30.40
C THR A 218 -19.09 10.68 31.87
N SER A 219 -19.42 9.45 32.24
CA SER A 219 -19.49 9.00 33.64
C SER A 219 -18.13 8.96 34.33
N GLU A 220 -17.05 8.79 33.57
CA GLU A 220 -15.66 8.79 34.06
C GLU A 220 -15.00 10.18 33.99
N LEU A 221 -15.74 11.23 33.62
CA LEU A 221 -15.19 12.58 33.54
C LEU A 221 -14.88 13.12 34.96
N PRO A 222 -13.61 13.43 35.27
CA PRO A 222 -13.23 13.99 36.57
C PRO A 222 -13.73 15.44 36.72
N ASP A 223 -13.75 15.94 37.96
CA ASP A 223 -13.97 17.37 38.20
C ASP A 223 -12.91 18.20 37.46
N LEU A 224 -13.27 19.41 37.01
CA LEU A 224 -12.36 20.31 36.30
C LEU A 224 -11.07 20.58 37.09
N ALA A 225 -11.12 20.56 38.42
CA ALA A 225 -9.95 20.72 39.27
C ALA A 225 -8.97 19.53 39.25
N GLU A 226 -9.46 18.33 38.88
CA GLU A 226 -8.71 17.07 38.86
C GLU A 226 -8.46 16.57 37.44
N LEU A 227 -8.96 17.30 36.44
CA LEU A 227 -8.86 16.95 35.03
C LEU A 227 -7.41 17.06 34.53
N THR A 228 -6.89 15.95 34.02
CA THR A 228 -5.57 15.90 33.39
C THR A 228 -5.75 16.03 31.87
N PRO A 229 -5.31 17.14 31.23
CA PRO A 229 -5.58 17.41 29.82
C PRO A 229 -4.84 16.48 28.85
N GLU A 230 -3.84 15.77 29.34
CA GLU A 230 -3.02 14.81 28.58
C GLU A 230 -3.65 13.41 28.51
N LEU A 231 -4.74 13.18 29.26
CA LEU A 231 -5.43 11.89 29.33
C LEU A 231 -6.84 12.01 28.76
N PRO A 232 -7.29 11.04 27.94
CA PRO A 232 -8.69 10.94 27.53
C PRO A 232 -9.54 10.44 28.69
N HIS A 233 -10.70 11.07 28.90
CA HIS A 233 -11.67 10.74 29.97
C HIS A 233 -13.08 10.44 29.43
N LEU A 234 -13.22 10.38 28.10
CA LEU A 234 -14.49 10.14 27.42
C LEU A 234 -14.45 8.76 26.77
N SER A 235 -15.57 8.05 26.86
CA SER A 235 -15.81 6.74 26.25
C SER A 235 -17.10 6.69 25.45
#